data_AF-A0A137P6M8-F1
#
_entry.id   AF-A0A137P6M8-F1
#
_cell.length_a   1.000
_cell.length_b   1.000
_cell.length_c   1.000
_cell.angle_alpha   90.00
_cell.angle_beta   90.00
_cell.angle_gamma   90.00
#
_symmetry.space_group_name_H-M   'P 1'
#
loop_
_entity.id
_entity.type
_entity.pdbx_description
1 polymer ?
#
loop_
_entity_poly.entity_id
_entity_poly.type
_entity_poly.pdbx_seq_one_letter_code
_entity_poly.pdbx_strand_id
1 'polypeptide(L)'
;MIECNSKSHIEVPETLEELQSIVNSAIDSRITVKVVGSRHSYTDVICTAGIPIHMKAEFKVVPSYKLIIHNWEAEEDLLIESPDELINMAKKEDLFQFWWFPTSSNLVISQGKQIDYNLLSYAKLNLAPNVSPLAASVGSYIVEFLQYINSTYLMDKIQKNTVESLYRATFGKESMYVYDKGEYANTAYGFSHDLMANKCQSCPWGNGVDKIPMVGIDYSVSLPLRMFSEVIADMKKLLDKYPTSFPWFGLYFRFSTNNRGVMSVASGEEHFHIEWLSVLRKNQYDDAPYGISIYQSLYQLLINKYGGRPHWGKTGLAYLNHDTISSRYYLEVFQKAMQKYDPNGIFLNKFGKRLLGSGDEAYDIPSKVTRCAIGNYCICKKDSDCPKNYKCGSLAGYKVCY
;
A
#
# COMPACT_ATOMS: atom_id res chain seq x y z
N MET A 1 4.84 -4.83 13.74
CA MET A 1 4.99 -3.43 13.31
C MET A 1 6.39 -2.93 13.60
N ILE A 2 6.84 -1.95 12.82
CA ILE A 2 8.23 -1.50 12.84
C ILE A 2 8.54 -0.66 14.06
N GLU A 3 9.68 -0.97 14.64
CA GLU A 3 10.21 -0.32 15.81
C GLU A 3 11.43 0.48 15.37
N CYS A 4 11.25 1.80 15.23
CA CYS A 4 12.37 2.70 14.96
C CYS A 4 13.07 3.03 16.28
N ASN A 5 14.23 2.43 16.52
CA ASN A 5 15.05 2.70 17.68
C ASN A 5 15.96 3.92 17.41
N SER A 6 15.41 5.12 17.54
CA SER A 6 16.21 6.35 17.58
C SER A 6 16.88 6.49 18.96
N LYS A 7 18.16 6.84 18.99
CA LYS A 7 18.86 7.22 20.24
C LYS A 7 18.65 8.69 20.60
N SER A 8 18.10 9.49 19.67
CA SER A 8 17.89 10.93 19.82
C SER A 8 16.40 11.28 19.98
N HIS A 9 16.13 12.44 20.57
CA HIS A 9 14.79 13.02 20.62
C HIS A 9 14.30 13.42 19.22
N ILE A 10 12.97 13.55 19.07
CA ILE A 10 12.37 14.07 17.84
C ILE A 10 12.52 15.59 17.84
N GLU A 11 13.19 16.10 16.82
CA GLU A 11 13.30 17.54 16.56
C GLU A 11 12.11 18.02 15.74
N VAL A 12 11.61 19.22 16.06
CA VAL A 12 10.42 19.81 15.43
C VAL A 12 10.73 21.23 15.00
N PRO A 13 11.54 21.43 13.94
CA PRO A 13 11.90 22.77 13.47
C PRO A 13 10.66 23.50 12.95
N GLU A 14 10.54 24.77 13.32
CA GLU A 14 9.48 25.69 12.90
C GLU A 14 9.95 26.60 11.75
N THR A 15 11.27 26.74 11.57
CA THR A 15 11.88 27.60 10.56
C THR A 15 12.88 26.84 9.67
N LEU A 16 13.22 27.44 8.53
CA LEU A 16 14.25 26.89 7.64
C LEU A 16 15.62 26.93 8.33
N GLU A 17 15.90 27.97 9.10
CA GLU A 17 17.15 28.18 9.83
C GLU A 17 17.35 27.13 10.93
N GLU A 18 16.29 26.78 11.67
CA GLU A 18 16.33 25.68 12.65
C GLU A 18 16.59 24.33 11.97
N LEU A 19 15.90 24.06 10.86
CA LEU A 19 16.13 22.84 10.09
C LEU A 19 17.58 22.75 9.60
N GLN A 20 18.14 23.85 9.08
CA GLN A 20 19.54 23.93 8.65
C GLN A 20 20.50 23.71 9.82
N SER A 21 20.23 24.29 10.98
CA SER A 21 21.04 24.12 12.19
C SER A 21 21.09 22.66 12.64
N ILE A 22 19.95 21.96 12.66
CA ILE A 22 19.87 20.53 12.98
C ILE A 22 20.72 19.70 12.00
N VAL A 23 20.59 19.97 10.69
CA VAL A 23 21.34 19.23 9.66
C VAL A 23 22.84 19.50 9.76
N ASN A 24 23.25 20.75 9.98
CA ASN A 24 24.67 21.11 10.13
C ASN A 24 25.28 20.47 11.39
N SER A 25 24.58 20.52 12.53
CA SER A 25 25.01 19.84 13.75
C SER A 25 25.15 18.33 13.56
N ALA A 26 24.24 17.73 12.80
CA ALA A 26 24.28 16.32 12.45
C ALA A 26 25.46 15.97 11.53
N ILE A 27 25.83 16.86 10.60
CA ILE A 27 27.05 16.75 9.78
C ILE A 27 28.29 16.76 10.67
N ASP A 28 28.42 17.76 11.54
CA ASP A 28 29.59 17.92 12.43
C ASP A 28 29.74 16.72 13.38
N SER A 29 28.62 16.21 13.88
CA SER A 29 28.58 15.08 14.82
C SER A 29 28.59 13.70 14.13
N ARG A 30 28.48 13.65 12.79
CA ARG A 30 28.33 12.43 11.98
C ARG A 30 27.15 11.56 12.44
N ILE A 31 26.03 12.20 12.76
CA ILE A 31 24.78 11.55 13.17
C ILE A 31 23.81 11.62 12.00
N THR A 32 23.12 10.52 11.71
CA THR A 32 22.13 10.49 10.61
C THR A 32 20.85 11.19 11.02
N VAL A 33 20.20 11.92 10.12
CA VAL A 33 18.88 12.53 10.31
C VAL A 33 17.84 11.90 9.41
N LYS A 34 16.56 11.92 9.83
CA LYS A 34 15.46 11.42 9.00
C LYS A 34 14.18 12.19 9.25
N VAL A 35 13.60 12.71 8.18
CA VAL A 35 12.28 13.30 8.25
C VAL A 35 11.24 12.20 8.48
N VAL A 36 10.46 12.36 9.54
CA VAL A 36 9.34 11.50 9.92
C VAL A 36 8.03 12.24 9.68
N GLY A 37 7.24 11.78 8.71
CA GLY A 37 5.86 12.26 8.52
C GLY A 37 4.89 11.57 9.49
N SER A 38 3.62 11.47 9.12
CA SER A 38 2.54 10.85 9.92
C SER A 38 2.65 9.32 10.13
N ARG A 39 3.82 8.72 9.88
CA ARG A 39 4.14 7.29 10.12
C ARG A 39 3.13 6.30 9.51
N HIS A 40 2.66 6.55 8.29
CA HIS A 40 1.74 5.65 7.58
C HIS A 40 2.41 4.42 6.95
N SER A 41 3.74 4.40 6.83
CA SER A 41 4.46 3.24 6.29
C SER A 41 4.77 2.23 7.39
N TYR A 42 4.49 0.96 7.10
CA TYR A 42 4.87 -0.16 7.96
C TYR A 42 6.29 -0.69 7.66
N THR A 43 7.09 0.04 6.87
CA THR A 43 8.47 -0.32 6.45
C THR A 43 9.54 0.56 7.12
N ASP A 44 10.78 0.06 7.23
CA ASP A 44 11.92 0.70 7.91
C ASP A 44 12.43 1.93 7.16
N VAL A 45 11.80 2.26 6.03
CA VAL A 45 12.06 3.44 5.21
C VAL A 45 11.95 4.74 6.01
N ILE A 46 11.16 4.77 7.09
CA ILE A 46 10.98 5.93 7.97
C ILE A 46 11.93 5.96 9.18
N CYS A 47 12.68 4.89 9.44
CA CYS A 47 13.51 4.81 10.64
C CYS A 47 14.86 5.49 10.46
N THR A 48 15.44 5.94 11.58
CA THR A 48 16.84 6.37 11.72
C THR A 48 17.35 5.96 13.10
N ALA A 49 18.66 5.74 13.21
CA ALA A 49 19.32 5.57 14.51
C ALA A 49 19.70 6.91 15.15
N GLY A 50 19.82 7.96 14.34
CA GLY A 50 20.15 9.33 14.77
C GLY A 50 18.90 10.17 14.99
N ILE A 51 18.83 11.38 14.41
CA ILE A 51 17.83 12.41 14.76
C ILE A 51 16.58 12.30 13.86
N PRO A 52 15.41 11.90 14.39
CA PRO A 52 14.14 12.05 13.69
C PRO A 52 13.69 13.51 13.67
N ILE A 53 13.27 14.00 12.49
CA ILE A 53 12.80 15.38 12.28
C ILE A 53 11.32 15.34 11.90
N HIS A 54 10.46 15.93 12.71
CA HIS A 54 9.05 16.09 12.38
C HIS A 54 8.80 17.51 11.84
N MET A 55 8.52 17.60 10.55
CA MET A 55 8.21 18.88 9.90
C MET A 55 6.78 19.29 10.23
N LYS A 56 6.60 20.36 11.03
CA LYS A 56 5.32 21.05 11.21
C LYS A 56 5.08 22.15 10.16
N ALA A 57 5.65 22.01 8.97
CA ALA A 57 5.46 22.99 7.91
C ALA A 57 4.05 22.85 7.32
N GLU A 58 3.22 23.87 7.53
CA GLU A 58 1.94 24.00 6.84
C GLU A 58 2.15 24.65 5.47
N PHE A 59 2.04 23.86 4.40
CA PHE A 59 2.02 24.40 3.05
C PHE A 59 0.59 24.74 2.66
N LYS A 60 0.35 25.97 2.19
CA LYS A 60 -0.91 26.32 1.53
C LYS A 60 -0.98 25.55 0.21
N VAL A 61 -1.71 24.45 0.20
CA VAL A 61 -2.02 23.71 -1.03
C VAL A 61 -3.15 24.44 -1.75
N VAL A 62 -2.92 24.86 -3.00
CA VAL A 62 -3.99 25.31 -3.88
C VAL A 62 -4.51 24.08 -4.61
N PRO A 63 -5.79 23.70 -4.44
CA PRO A 63 -6.37 22.56 -5.16
C PRO A 63 -6.16 22.76 -6.66
N SER A 64 -5.57 21.77 -7.35
CA SER A 64 -5.13 21.96 -8.73
C SER A 64 -6.26 21.85 -9.76
N TYR A 65 -7.35 21.13 -9.45
CA TYR A 65 -8.54 20.99 -10.31
C TYR A 65 -9.70 20.31 -9.54
N LYS A 66 -10.91 20.40 -10.10
CA LYS A 66 -12.07 19.60 -9.69
C LYS A 66 -12.21 18.36 -10.58
N LEU A 67 -12.77 17.30 -10.01
CA LEU A 67 -13.10 16.07 -10.73
C LEU A 67 -14.60 15.80 -10.66
N ILE A 68 -15.10 15.20 -11.72
CA ILE A 68 -16.33 14.40 -11.74
C ILE A 68 -15.93 12.93 -11.80
N ILE A 69 -16.44 12.10 -10.89
CA ILE A 69 -16.10 10.67 -10.82
C ILE A 69 -17.37 9.84 -10.76
N HIS A 70 -17.49 8.85 -11.64
CA HIS A 70 -18.58 7.89 -11.61
C HIS A 70 -18.03 6.49 -11.37
N ASN A 71 -18.69 5.74 -10.51
CA ASN A 71 -18.36 4.35 -10.21
C ASN A 71 -19.51 3.41 -10.62
N TRP A 72 -19.19 2.25 -11.17
CA TRP A 72 -20.18 1.21 -11.49
C TRP A 72 -19.55 -0.18 -11.46
N GLU A 73 -20.41 -1.16 -11.26
CA GLU A 73 -20.05 -2.57 -11.37
C GLU A 73 -20.01 -3.01 -12.84
N ALA A 74 -19.05 -3.85 -13.18
CA ALA A 74 -18.90 -4.49 -14.49
C ALA A 74 -18.55 -5.97 -14.31
N GLU A 75 -18.88 -6.78 -15.31
CA GLU A 75 -18.54 -8.20 -15.33
C GLU A 75 -17.02 -8.41 -15.47
N GLU A 76 -16.50 -9.49 -14.89
CA GLU A 76 -15.08 -9.85 -14.97
C GLU A 76 -14.57 -10.07 -16.41
N ASP A 77 -15.45 -10.41 -17.35
CA ASP A 77 -15.11 -10.62 -18.77
C ASP A 77 -14.44 -9.38 -19.41
N LEU A 78 -14.78 -8.17 -18.95
CA LEU A 78 -14.11 -6.95 -19.43
C LEU A 78 -12.61 -6.94 -19.11
N LEU A 79 -12.20 -7.56 -18.00
CA LEU A 79 -10.80 -7.70 -17.61
C LEU A 79 -10.12 -8.89 -18.29
N ILE A 80 -10.83 -10.02 -18.42
CA ILE A 80 -10.26 -11.29 -18.89
C ILE A 80 -10.27 -11.41 -20.41
N GLU A 81 -11.40 -11.10 -21.04
CA GLU A 81 -11.62 -11.29 -22.48
C GLU A 81 -11.28 -10.04 -23.29
N SER A 82 -11.49 -8.85 -22.70
CA SER A 82 -11.32 -7.55 -23.38
C SER A 82 -10.34 -6.58 -22.67
N PRO A 83 -9.15 -7.01 -22.24
CA PRO A 83 -8.22 -6.15 -21.49
C PRO A 83 -7.81 -4.86 -22.22
N ASP A 84 -7.75 -4.88 -23.56
CA ASP A 84 -7.46 -3.69 -24.37
C ASP A 84 -8.57 -2.65 -24.31
N GLU A 85 -9.83 -3.05 -24.15
CA GLU A 85 -10.95 -2.12 -23.95
C GLU A 85 -10.76 -1.35 -22.64
N LEU A 86 -10.40 -2.05 -21.57
CA LEU A 86 -10.13 -1.46 -20.26
C LEU A 86 -8.93 -0.50 -20.32
N ILE A 87 -7.86 -0.86 -21.04
CA ILE A 87 -6.71 0.03 -21.28
C ILE A 87 -7.15 1.27 -22.07
N ASN A 88 -7.99 1.11 -23.10
CA ASN A 88 -8.49 2.23 -23.89
C ASN A 88 -9.39 3.16 -23.07
N MET A 89 -10.18 2.61 -22.14
CA MET A 89 -10.91 3.41 -21.15
C MET A 89 -9.93 4.20 -20.28
N ALA A 90 -8.88 3.55 -19.76
CA ALA A 90 -7.87 4.21 -18.93
C ALA A 90 -7.15 5.38 -19.64
N LYS A 91 -6.87 5.22 -20.94
CA LYS A 91 -6.23 6.27 -21.76
C LYS A 91 -7.14 7.46 -22.08
N LYS A 92 -8.46 7.27 -22.01
CA LYS A 92 -9.43 8.32 -22.31
C LYS A 92 -9.73 9.18 -21.11
N GLU A 93 -9.63 8.67 -19.89
CA GLU A 93 -10.03 9.37 -18.66
C GLU A 93 -8.87 10.14 -18.00
N ASP A 94 -9.19 11.20 -17.25
CA ASP A 94 -8.19 11.92 -16.43
C ASP A 94 -7.89 11.16 -15.13
N LEU A 95 -8.86 10.38 -14.66
CA LEU A 95 -8.75 9.40 -13.59
C LEU A 95 -9.37 8.09 -14.06
N PHE A 96 -8.59 7.01 -14.03
CA PHE A 96 -9.11 5.67 -14.24
C PHE A 96 -8.48 4.69 -13.26
N GLN A 97 -9.34 3.95 -12.58
CA GLN A 97 -8.96 2.94 -11.62
C GLN A 97 -10.09 1.91 -11.51
N PHE A 98 -9.77 0.69 -11.09
CA PHE A 98 -10.78 -0.32 -10.87
C PHE A 98 -10.38 -1.29 -9.76
N TRP A 99 -11.37 -1.98 -9.20
CA TRP A 99 -11.17 -3.04 -8.23
C TRP A 99 -11.67 -4.34 -8.82
N TRP A 100 -10.85 -5.39 -8.73
CA TRP A 100 -11.22 -6.73 -9.15
C TRP A 100 -11.48 -7.63 -7.94
N PHE A 101 -12.58 -8.38 -7.99
CA PHE A 101 -13.02 -9.30 -6.95
C PHE A 101 -13.22 -10.71 -7.54
N PRO A 102 -12.16 -11.53 -7.60
CA PRO A 102 -12.17 -12.81 -8.32
C PRO A 102 -13.25 -13.78 -7.86
N THR A 103 -13.51 -13.89 -6.54
CA THR A 103 -14.54 -14.82 -6.04
C THR A 103 -15.97 -14.37 -6.31
N SER A 104 -16.16 -13.13 -6.77
CA SER A 104 -17.46 -12.57 -7.16
C SER A 104 -17.58 -12.36 -8.67
N SER A 105 -16.53 -12.69 -9.44
CA SER A 105 -16.46 -12.54 -10.91
C SER A 105 -16.93 -11.18 -11.41
N ASN A 106 -16.53 -10.12 -10.70
CA ASN A 106 -16.88 -8.75 -11.06
C ASN A 106 -15.74 -7.76 -10.79
N LEU A 107 -15.93 -6.58 -11.38
CA LEU A 107 -15.09 -5.41 -11.25
C LEU A 107 -15.95 -4.25 -10.74
N VAL A 108 -15.35 -3.31 -10.02
CA VAL A 108 -15.92 -1.97 -9.88
C VAL A 108 -14.98 -0.99 -10.58
N ILE A 109 -15.49 -0.29 -11.59
CA ILE A 109 -14.76 0.70 -12.36
C ILE A 109 -15.03 2.08 -11.79
N SER A 110 -14.01 2.92 -11.75
CA SER A 110 -14.09 4.32 -11.38
C SER A 110 -13.45 5.17 -12.47
N GLN A 111 -14.27 5.95 -13.16
CA GLN A 111 -13.85 6.87 -14.21
C GLN A 111 -14.04 8.31 -13.74
N GLY A 112 -13.10 9.18 -14.08
CA GLY A 112 -13.25 10.60 -13.81
C GLY A 112 -12.59 11.52 -14.82
N LYS A 113 -13.19 12.70 -14.92
CA LYS A 113 -12.75 13.81 -15.77
C LYS A 113 -12.49 15.06 -14.95
N GLN A 114 -11.54 15.87 -15.40
CA GLN A 114 -11.39 17.23 -14.89
C GLN A 114 -12.58 18.08 -15.34
N ILE A 115 -13.07 18.92 -14.44
CA ILE A 115 -14.20 19.84 -14.68
C ILE A 115 -13.85 21.26 -14.25
N ASP A 116 -14.64 22.22 -14.73
CA ASP A 116 -14.50 23.63 -14.35
C ASP A 116 -14.69 23.83 -12.84
N TYR A 117 -13.90 24.75 -12.29
CA TYR A 117 -13.93 25.17 -10.89
C TYR A 117 -15.27 25.73 -10.42
N ASN A 118 -16.12 26.25 -11.31
CA ASN A 118 -17.34 26.97 -10.94
C ASN A 118 -18.52 26.06 -10.52
N LEU A 119 -18.41 24.73 -10.67
CA LEU A 119 -19.48 23.80 -10.31
C LEU A 119 -19.63 23.65 -8.79
N LEU A 120 -20.86 23.80 -8.30
CA LEU A 120 -21.22 23.71 -6.88
C LEU A 120 -21.62 22.27 -6.50
N SER A 121 -20.69 21.52 -5.93
CA SER A 121 -20.92 20.32 -5.11
C SER A 121 -19.56 19.76 -4.66
N TYR A 122 -19.45 19.25 -3.43
CA TYR A 122 -18.20 18.74 -2.83
C TYR A 122 -18.44 17.41 -2.12
N ALA A 123 -18.38 16.32 -2.89
CA ALA A 123 -18.20 14.98 -2.38
C ALA A 123 -16.76 14.77 -1.91
N LYS A 124 -16.57 13.80 -1.03
CA LYS A 124 -15.28 13.37 -0.49
C LYS A 124 -15.17 11.85 -0.54
N LEU A 125 -13.94 11.36 -0.69
CA LEU A 125 -13.58 9.96 -0.54
C LEU A 125 -13.72 9.53 0.91
N ASN A 126 -14.32 8.36 1.11
CA ASN A 126 -14.67 7.81 2.42
C ASN A 126 -14.39 6.30 2.51
N LEU A 127 -13.33 5.82 1.85
CA LEU A 127 -12.90 4.42 1.91
C LEU A 127 -12.46 3.97 3.32
N ALA A 128 -12.02 4.92 4.15
CA ALA A 128 -11.79 4.69 5.56
C ALA A 128 -12.43 5.81 6.39
N PRO A 129 -13.70 5.62 6.78
CA PRO A 129 -14.46 6.63 7.48
C PRO A 129 -13.93 6.87 8.89
N ASN A 130 -14.33 7.99 9.47
CA ASN A 130 -14.19 8.23 10.90
C ASN A 130 -14.94 7.14 11.68
N VAL A 131 -14.29 6.57 12.68
CA VAL A 131 -14.88 5.56 13.57
C VAL A 131 -14.73 5.97 15.01
N SER A 132 -15.76 5.71 15.82
CA SER A 132 -15.64 5.89 17.26
C SER A 132 -14.70 4.83 17.86
N PRO A 133 -14.01 5.10 18.98
CA PRO A 133 -13.16 4.10 19.63
C PRO A 133 -13.89 2.79 19.96
N LEU A 134 -15.17 2.86 20.32
CA LEU A 134 -16.01 1.69 20.56
C LEU A 134 -16.25 0.89 19.28
N ALA A 135 -16.65 1.56 18.19
CA ALA A 135 -16.88 0.91 16.90
C ALA A 135 -15.58 0.28 16.35
N ALA A 136 -14.44 0.97 16.47
CA ALA A 136 -13.14 0.43 16.10
C ALA A 136 -12.77 -0.81 16.93
N SER A 137 -13.05 -0.78 18.24
CA SER A 137 -12.80 -1.92 19.13
C SER A 137 -13.67 -3.12 18.76
N VAL A 138 -14.98 -2.94 18.60
CA VAL A 138 -15.91 -4.02 18.21
C VAL A 138 -15.53 -4.57 16.83
N GLY A 139 -15.25 -3.70 15.86
CA GLY A 139 -14.77 -4.08 14.53
C GLY A 139 -13.52 -4.95 14.60
N SER A 140 -12.54 -4.61 15.44
CA SER A 140 -11.32 -5.42 15.61
C SER A 140 -11.60 -6.85 16.10
N TYR A 141 -12.58 -7.05 17.00
CA TYR A 141 -12.95 -8.39 17.44
C TYR A 141 -13.66 -9.18 16.35
N ILE A 142 -14.52 -8.53 15.55
CA ILE A 142 -15.19 -9.16 14.41
C ILE A 142 -14.15 -9.60 13.39
N VAL A 143 -13.21 -8.72 13.02
CA VAL A 143 -12.16 -9.08 12.06
C VAL A 143 -11.26 -10.18 12.60
N GLU A 144 -10.88 -10.12 13.87
CA GLU A 144 -10.09 -11.17 14.51
C GLU A 144 -10.82 -12.53 14.48
N PHE A 145 -12.14 -12.54 14.76
CA PHE A 145 -12.95 -13.74 14.68
C PHE A 145 -13.05 -14.28 13.24
N LEU A 146 -13.30 -13.42 12.25
CA LEU A 146 -13.35 -13.80 10.83
C LEU A 146 -12.04 -14.40 10.33
N GLN A 147 -10.90 -13.86 10.79
CA GLN A 147 -9.59 -14.42 10.47
C GLN A 147 -9.33 -15.74 11.21
N TYR A 148 -9.80 -15.87 12.46
CA TYR A 148 -9.67 -17.11 13.25
C TYR A 148 -10.39 -18.29 12.62
N ILE A 149 -11.64 -18.10 12.23
CA ILE A 149 -12.43 -19.16 11.60
C ILE A 149 -11.98 -19.46 10.17
N ASN A 150 -11.22 -18.55 9.55
CA ASN A 150 -10.65 -18.69 8.21
C ASN A 150 -11.69 -19.15 7.15
N SER A 151 -12.91 -18.59 7.22
CA SER A 151 -14.05 -19.01 6.40
C SER A 151 -14.17 -18.16 5.14
N THR A 152 -13.94 -18.77 3.97
CA THR A 152 -14.13 -18.12 2.67
C THR A 152 -15.55 -17.61 2.49
N TYR A 153 -16.56 -18.39 2.91
CA TYR A 153 -17.97 -17.98 2.82
C TYR A 153 -18.25 -16.66 3.56
N LEU A 154 -17.74 -16.51 4.79
CA LEU A 154 -17.95 -15.29 5.55
C LEU A 154 -17.12 -14.12 4.99
N MET A 155 -15.90 -14.39 4.52
CA MET A 155 -15.10 -13.37 3.83
C MET A 155 -15.76 -12.90 2.53
N ASP A 156 -16.40 -13.77 1.77
CA ASP A 156 -17.16 -13.40 0.56
C ASP A 156 -18.38 -12.53 0.90
N LYS A 157 -19.03 -12.74 2.06
CA LYS A 157 -20.10 -11.84 2.52
C LYS A 157 -19.59 -10.44 2.83
N ILE A 158 -18.42 -10.33 3.48
CA ILE A 158 -17.77 -9.04 3.71
C ILE A 158 -17.35 -8.41 2.37
N GLN A 159 -16.78 -9.19 1.47
CA GLN A 159 -16.39 -8.74 0.13
C GLN A 159 -17.58 -8.18 -0.65
N LYS A 160 -18.74 -8.87 -0.64
CA LYS A 160 -19.94 -8.37 -1.30
C LYS A 160 -20.35 -6.99 -0.79
N ASN A 161 -20.35 -6.79 0.53
CA ASN A 161 -20.64 -5.47 1.10
C ASN A 161 -19.59 -4.42 0.68
N THR A 162 -18.31 -4.82 0.56
CA THR A 162 -17.24 -3.96 0.02
C THR A 162 -17.49 -3.57 -1.42
N VAL A 163 -17.78 -4.53 -2.31
CA VAL A 163 -18.12 -4.28 -3.72
C VAL A 163 -19.24 -3.26 -3.83
N GLU A 164 -20.35 -3.50 -3.14
CA GLU A 164 -21.52 -2.62 -3.19
C GLU A 164 -21.20 -1.22 -2.67
N SER A 165 -20.42 -1.09 -1.59
CA SER A 165 -20.04 0.21 -1.03
C SER A 165 -19.22 1.08 -2.00
N LEU A 166 -18.57 0.48 -3.01
CA LEU A 166 -17.76 1.23 -3.98
C LEU A 166 -18.62 1.99 -5.00
N TYR A 167 -19.86 1.57 -5.25
CA TYR A 167 -20.68 2.15 -6.31
C TYR A 167 -22.15 2.38 -5.96
N ARG A 168 -22.60 2.06 -4.73
CA ARG A 168 -23.96 2.33 -4.24
C ARG A 168 -24.02 2.54 -2.73
N ALA A 169 -25.17 3.01 -2.25
CA ALA A 169 -25.48 3.07 -0.81
C ALA A 169 -25.67 1.66 -0.24
N THR A 170 -25.04 1.38 0.90
CA THR A 170 -25.09 0.09 1.58
C THR A 170 -25.48 0.24 3.04
N PHE A 171 -26.06 -0.82 3.63
CA PHE A 171 -26.31 -0.86 5.07
C PHE A 171 -25.08 -1.41 5.82
N GLY A 172 -24.61 -0.68 6.83
CA GLY A 172 -23.53 -1.13 7.71
C GLY A 172 -22.10 -0.98 7.15
N LYS A 173 -21.93 -0.50 5.92
CA LYS A 173 -20.66 -0.02 5.38
C LYS A 173 -20.89 1.32 4.68
N GLU A 174 -20.03 2.28 4.97
CA GLU A 174 -20.07 3.59 4.34
C GLU A 174 -19.71 3.48 2.85
N SER A 175 -20.41 4.24 2.01
CA SER A 175 -20.11 4.31 0.58
C SER A 175 -18.79 5.03 0.33
N MET A 176 -18.12 4.66 -0.77
CA MET A 176 -16.82 5.21 -1.17
C MET A 176 -16.83 6.74 -1.31
N TYR A 177 -17.92 7.32 -1.81
CA TYR A 177 -18.07 8.76 -1.96
C TYR A 177 -19.33 9.22 -1.23
N VAL A 178 -19.17 10.28 -0.44
CA VAL A 178 -20.26 10.91 0.32
C VAL A 178 -20.18 12.43 0.23
N TYR A 179 -21.32 13.11 0.33
CA TYR A 179 -21.39 14.55 0.53
C TYR A 179 -21.16 14.91 2.01
N ASP A 180 -21.10 16.20 2.32
CA ASP A 180 -20.75 16.67 3.67
C ASP A 180 -21.68 16.18 4.78
N LYS A 181 -22.97 15.96 4.50
CA LYS A 181 -23.92 15.43 5.49
C LYS A 181 -24.00 13.90 5.47
N GLY A 182 -23.06 13.24 4.78
CA GLY A 182 -22.95 11.78 4.74
C GLY A 182 -23.85 11.13 3.68
N GLU A 183 -24.55 11.90 2.85
CA GLU A 183 -25.34 11.33 1.77
C GLU A 183 -24.44 10.69 0.72
N TYR A 184 -24.84 9.51 0.23
CA TYR A 184 -24.18 8.82 -0.86
C TYR A 184 -24.01 9.71 -2.11
N ALA A 185 -22.84 9.67 -2.73
CA ALA A 185 -22.50 10.46 -3.91
C ALA A 185 -21.96 9.59 -5.06
N ASN A 186 -22.74 9.43 -6.13
CA ASN A 186 -22.29 8.83 -7.39
C ASN A 186 -23.29 9.23 -8.50
N THR A 187 -22.91 10.07 -9.45
CA THR A 187 -21.59 10.66 -9.68
C THR A 187 -21.14 11.60 -8.56
N ALA A 188 -19.86 11.53 -8.20
CA ALA A 188 -19.21 12.36 -7.18
C ALA A 188 -18.50 13.55 -7.83
N TYR A 189 -18.62 14.74 -7.22
CA TYR A 189 -18.07 16.00 -7.72
C TYR A 189 -17.28 16.68 -6.61
N GLY A 190 -16.06 17.15 -6.85
CA GLY A 190 -15.28 17.75 -5.78
C GLY A 190 -13.85 18.07 -6.17
N PHE A 191 -13.08 18.61 -5.24
CA PHE A 191 -11.66 18.82 -5.47
C PHE A 191 -10.91 17.50 -5.54
N SER A 192 -9.88 17.42 -6.39
CA SER A 192 -9.08 16.20 -6.55
C SER A 192 -8.53 15.66 -5.22
N HIS A 193 -8.08 16.54 -4.34
CA HIS A 193 -7.55 16.15 -3.02
C HIS A 193 -8.62 15.65 -2.04
N ASP A 194 -9.90 15.94 -2.25
CA ASP A 194 -11.01 15.39 -1.47
C ASP A 194 -11.51 14.06 -2.06
N LEU A 195 -11.44 13.92 -3.38
CA LEU A 195 -11.94 12.73 -4.10
C LEU A 195 -10.90 11.62 -4.28
N MET A 196 -9.61 11.93 -4.14
CA MET A 196 -8.51 10.97 -4.37
C MET A 196 -7.70 10.65 -3.11
N ALA A 197 -7.91 11.38 -2.01
CA ALA A 197 -7.22 11.14 -0.75
C ALA A 197 -8.22 10.93 0.37
N ASN A 198 -8.06 9.84 1.11
CA ASN A 198 -8.94 9.56 2.23
C ASN A 198 -8.54 10.43 3.42
N LYS A 199 -9.51 11.10 4.03
CA LYS A 199 -9.32 11.91 5.22
C LYS A 199 -10.06 11.30 6.38
N CYS A 200 -9.39 11.19 7.52
CA CYS A 200 -9.98 10.65 8.72
C CYS A 200 -9.31 11.30 9.94
N GLN A 201 -10.13 11.76 10.89
CA GLN A 201 -9.74 12.34 12.17
C GLN A 201 -9.59 11.28 13.25
N SER A 202 -10.46 10.26 13.24
CA SER A 202 -10.42 9.13 14.17
C SER A 202 -10.44 7.83 13.39
N CYS A 203 -9.25 7.30 13.13
CA CYS A 203 -9.10 6.17 12.21
C CYS A 203 -9.11 4.84 12.94
N PRO A 204 -9.55 3.75 12.27
CA PRO A 204 -9.53 2.42 12.87
C PRO A 204 -8.10 1.92 13.14
N TRP A 205 -7.10 2.63 12.63
CA TRP A 205 -5.68 2.48 12.94
C TRP A 205 -5.12 3.78 13.54
N GLY A 206 -4.15 3.68 14.44
CA GLY A 206 -3.27 4.82 14.78
C GLY A 206 -3.75 5.89 15.76
N ASN A 207 -4.78 5.67 16.59
CA ASN A 207 -5.17 6.66 17.61
C ASN A 207 -4.51 6.40 18.98
N GLY A 208 -3.39 7.10 19.26
CA GLY A 208 -3.03 7.66 20.59
C GLY A 208 -2.92 6.77 21.83
N VAL A 209 -3.14 5.46 21.72
CA VAL A 209 -2.98 4.49 22.80
C VAL A 209 -2.23 3.31 22.19
N ASP A 210 -1.36 2.66 22.95
CA ASP A 210 -0.50 1.53 22.56
C ASP A 210 -1.24 0.25 22.08
N LYS A 211 -2.44 0.37 21.51
CA LYS A 211 -3.28 -0.72 21.00
C LYS A 211 -3.85 -0.31 19.65
N ILE A 212 -3.13 -0.66 18.60
CA ILE A 212 -3.62 -0.54 17.23
C ILE A 212 -4.71 -1.60 17.06
N PRO A 213 -6.00 -1.21 16.85
CA PRO A 213 -7.10 -2.17 16.80
C PRO A 213 -6.95 -3.13 15.63
N MET A 214 -6.45 -2.63 14.50
CA MET A 214 -6.23 -3.38 13.27
C MET A 214 -4.95 -2.90 12.59
N VAL A 215 -4.05 -3.82 12.25
CA VAL A 215 -2.80 -3.52 11.53
C VAL A 215 -2.94 -4.01 10.10
N GLY A 216 -2.90 -3.09 9.15
CA GLY A 216 -2.89 -3.42 7.72
C GLY A 216 -1.48 -3.58 7.17
N ILE A 217 -1.29 -4.55 6.29
CA ILE A 217 -0.17 -4.63 5.35
C ILE A 217 -0.74 -4.41 3.95
N ASP A 218 -0.40 -3.25 3.38
CA ASP A 218 -0.64 -3.00 1.97
C ASP A 218 0.45 -3.69 1.16
N TYR A 219 0.07 -4.40 0.11
CA TYR A 219 0.97 -4.90 -0.91
C TYR A 219 0.76 -4.09 -2.18
N SER A 220 1.85 -3.66 -2.83
CA SER A 220 1.75 -3.02 -4.14
C SER A 220 2.91 -3.37 -5.05
N VAL A 221 2.57 -3.68 -6.32
CA VAL A 221 3.52 -3.94 -7.41
C VAL A 221 3.12 -3.13 -8.62
N SER A 222 4.12 -2.62 -9.34
CA SER A 222 3.95 -1.97 -10.64
C SER A 222 4.54 -2.85 -11.73
N LEU A 223 3.82 -3.00 -12.85
CA LEU A 223 4.27 -3.81 -13.99
C LEU A 223 4.09 -3.02 -15.30
N PRO A 224 4.95 -3.26 -16.31
CA PRO A 224 4.79 -2.68 -17.63
C PRO A 224 3.39 -2.91 -18.22
N LEU A 225 2.76 -1.87 -18.76
CA LEU A 225 1.41 -1.96 -19.33
C LEU A 225 1.31 -3.00 -20.45
N ARG A 226 2.37 -3.19 -21.23
CA ARG A 226 2.46 -4.22 -22.29
C ARG A 226 2.29 -5.66 -21.80
N MET A 227 2.44 -5.92 -20.49
CA MET A 227 2.28 -7.24 -19.89
C MET A 227 0.88 -7.46 -19.30
N PHE A 228 -0.02 -6.47 -19.37
CA PHE A 228 -1.29 -6.48 -18.64
C PHE A 228 -2.10 -7.76 -18.87
N SER A 229 -2.40 -8.10 -20.12
CA SER A 229 -3.23 -9.28 -20.46
C SER A 229 -2.62 -10.60 -20.00
N GLU A 230 -1.30 -10.78 -20.17
CA GLU A 230 -0.58 -11.99 -19.73
C GLU A 230 -0.63 -12.13 -18.19
N VAL A 231 -0.36 -11.04 -17.47
CA VAL A 231 -0.38 -11.01 -16.01
C VAL A 231 -1.77 -11.33 -15.47
N ILE A 232 -2.81 -10.71 -16.03
CA ILE A 232 -4.20 -10.94 -15.65
C ILE A 232 -4.61 -12.40 -15.86
N ALA A 233 -4.25 -13.00 -17.01
CA ALA A 233 -4.56 -14.40 -17.30
C ALA A 233 -3.94 -15.37 -16.26
N ASP A 234 -2.69 -15.12 -15.87
CA ASP A 234 -2.00 -15.91 -14.86
C ASP A 234 -2.55 -15.70 -13.44
N MET A 235 -2.92 -14.47 -13.10
CA MET A 235 -3.61 -14.16 -11.86
C MET A 235 -4.95 -14.90 -11.79
N LYS A 236 -5.74 -14.86 -12.87
CA LYS A 236 -7.01 -15.60 -12.98
C LYS A 236 -6.79 -17.09 -12.78
N LYS A 237 -5.81 -17.68 -13.47
CA LYS A 237 -5.46 -19.10 -13.30
C LYS A 237 -5.09 -19.46 -11.85
N LEU A 238 -4.33 -18.61 -11.16
CA LEU A 238 -3.99 -18.81 -9.75
C LEU A 238 -5.24 -18.76 -8.87
N LEU A 239 -6.09 -17.76 -9.06
CA LEU A 239 -7.25 -17.48 -8.23
C LEU A 239 -8.43 -18.42 -8.50
N ASP A 240 -8.57 -18.95 -9.72
CA ASP A 240 -9.52 -20.01 -10.04
C ASP A 240 -9.16 -21.33 -9.38
N LYS A 241 -7.86 -21.63 -9.36
CA LYS A 241 -7.35 -22.85 -8.72
C LYS A 241 -7.42 -22.76 -7.19
N TYR A 242 -7.22 -21.56 -6.65
CA TYR A 242 -7.23 -21.30 -5.21
C TYR A 242 -8.12 -20.09 -4.88
N PRO A 243 -9.46 -20.24 -4.93
CA PRO A 243 -10.40 -19.15 -4.68
C PRO A 243 -10.14 -18.47 -3.34
N THR A 244 -9.85 -17.18 -3.38
CA THR A 244 -9.54 -16.36 -2.19
C THR A 244 -10.16 -14.99 -2.34
N SER A 245 -10.99 -14.62 -1.37
CA SER A 245 -11.62 -13.31 -1.30
C SER A 245 -10.59 -12.23 -0.94
N PHE A 246 -10.79 -11.01 -1.45
CA PHE A 246 -10.06 -9.80 -1.09
C PHE A 246 -11.03 -8.81 -0.40
N PRO A 247 -11.51 -9.13 0.81
CA PRO A 247 -12.74 -8.59 1.36
C PRO A 247 -12.68 -7.11 1.74
N TRP A 248 -11.48 -6.54 1.91
CA TRP A 248 -11.32 -5.20 2.46
C TRP A 248 -11.29 -4.11 1.38
N PHE A 249 -10.49 -4.34 0.34
CA PHE A 249 -10.19 -3.38 -0.72
C PHE A 249 -10.29 -3.96 -2.12
N GLY A 250 -10.48 -5.28 -2.29
CA GLY A 250 -10.30 -5.92 -3.60
C GLY A 250 -8.84 -5.93 -4.06
N LEU A 251 -8.62 -6.43 -5.28
CA LEU A 251 -7.38 -6.18 -6.04
C LEU A 251 -7.55 -4.83 -6.74
N TYR A 252 -6.89 -3.80 -6.24
CA TYR A 252 -7.02 -2.42 -6.70
C TYR A 252 -6.01 -2.09 -7.80
N PHE A 253 -6.50 -1.67 -8.95
CA PHE A 253 -5.72 -1.35 -10.14
C PHE A 253 -5.72 0.14 -10.45
N ARG A 254 -4.54 0.67 -10.77
CA ARG A 254 -4.32 2.03 -11.29
C ARG A 254 -3.35 1.98 -12.46
N PHE A 255 -3.34 3.03 -13.26
CA PHE A 255 -2.45 3.18 -14.40
C PHE A 255 -1.61 4.44 -14.26
N SER A 256 -0.40 4.41 -14.80
CA SER A 256 0.46 5.58 -14.87
C SER A 256 1.18 5.64 -16.21
N THR A 257 1.36 6.86 -16.68
CA THR A 257 2.24 7.16 -17.79
C THR A 257 3.70 7.01 -17.36
N ASN A 258 4.60 6.99 -18.35
CA ASN A 258 6.04 6.96 -18.08
C ASN A 258 6.46 8.12 -17.17
N ASN A 259 7.15 7.80 -16.07
CA ASN A 259 7.64 8.77 -15.11
C ASN A 259 9.15 8.98 -15.21
N ARG A 260 9.58 10.25 -15.29
CA ARG A 260 11.00 10.64 -15.38
C ARG A 260 11.83 10.38 -14.11
N GLY A 261 11.19 10.08 -12.98
CA GLY A 261 11.91 9.79 -11.73
C GLY A 261 12.68 8.47 -11.81
N VAL A 262 13.99 8.52 -11.61
CA VAL A 262 14.90 7.34 -11.77
C VAL A 262 14.57 6.16 -10.86
N MET A 263 14.02 6.44 -9.68
CA MET A 263 13.54 5.43 -8.71
C MET A 263 12.01 5.31 -8.70
N SER A 264 11.32 5.87 -9.70
CA SER A 264 9.87 5.71 -9.82
C SER A 264 9.54 4.26 -10.18
N VAL A 265 8.46 3.73 -9.60
CA VAL A 265 7.91 2.42 -9.94
C VAL A 265 7.39 2.35 -11.39
N ALA A 266 7.20 3.51 -12.04
CA ALA A 266 6.75 3.66 -13.43
C ALA A 266 7.83 4.30 -14.34
N SER A 267 9.11 4.14 -14.01
CA SER A 267 10.18 4.74 -14.82
C SER A 267 10.46 3.96 -16.11
N GLY A 268 10.55 4.65 -17.24
CA GLY A 268 10.99 4.12 -18.53
C GLY A 268 9.88 3.68 -19.49
N GLU A 269 8.68 3.35 -19.00
CA GLU A 269 7.53 2.95 -19.83
C GLU A 269 6.20 3.13 -19.06
N GLU A 270 5.06 3.02 -19.74
CA GLU A 270 3.73 3.02 -19.11
C GLU A 270 3.57 1.80 -18.19
N HIS A 271 2.94 1.96 -17.03
CA HIS A 271 2.75 0.90 -16.06
C HIS A 271 1.30 0.82 -15.58
N PHE A 272 0.90 -0.38 -15.18
CA PHE A 272 -0.23 -0.57 -14.28
C PHE A 272 0.27 -0.96 -12.89
N HIS A 273 -0.53 -0.66 -11.88
CA HIS A 273 -0.21 -0.89 -10.47
C HIS A 273 -1.32 -1.74 -9.87
N ILE A 274 -0.95 -2.80 -9.17
CA ILE A 274 -1.87 -3.64 -8.42
C ILE A 274 -1.60 -3.41 -6.93
N GLU A 275 -2.65 -3.24 -6.15
CA GLU A 275 -2.60 -3.08 -4.70
C GLU A 275 -3.66 -3.93 -4.01
N TRP A 276 -3.34 -4.51 -2.86
CA TRP A 276 -4.33 -5.13 -1.98
C TRP A 276 -3.92 -5.04 -0.52
N LEU A 277 -4.90 -5.21 0.37
CA LEU A 277 -4.71 -5.14 1.81
C LEU A 277 -4.84 -6.52 2.45
N SER A 278 -3.87 -6.87 3.30
CA SER A 278 -4.02 -7.93 4.29
C SER A 278 -4.07 -7.33 5.69
N VAL A 279 -5.04 -7.74 6.50
CA VAL A 279 -5.14 -7.30 7.90
C VAL A 279 -4.45 -8.34 8.77
N LEU A 280 -3.43 -7.94 9.53
CA LEU A 280 -2.77 -8.82 10.49
C LEU A 280 -3.70 -9.15 11.65
N ARG A 281 -3.42 -10.30 12.27
CA ARG A 281 -4.09 -10.73 13.49
C ARG A 281 -3.56 -9.99 14.72
N LYS A 282 -4.28 -10.06 15.84
CA LYS A 282 -3.86 -9.44 17.11
C LYS A 282 -2.44 -9.85 17.52
N ASN A 283 -2.10 -11.14 17.43
CA ASN A 283 -0.71 -11.57 17.51
C ASN A 283 -0.08 -11.58 16.11
N GLN A 284 0.27 -10.38 15.64
CA GLN A 284 0.84 -10.13 14.30
C GLN A 284 2.18 -10.82 14.02
N TYR A 285 2.80 -11.45 15.03
CA TYR A 285 4.09 -12.11 14.90
C TYR A 285 3.98 -13.63 14.85
N ASP A 286 2.86 -14.23 15.27
CA ASP A 286 2.69 -15.70 15.26
C ASP A 286 1.47 -16.19 14.47
N ASP A 287 0.40 -15.41 14.40
CA ASP A 287 -0.87 -15.87 13.86
C ASP A 287 -1.02 -15.49 12.39
N ALA A 288 -1.51 -16.44 11.59
CA ALA A 288 -1.66 -16.27 10.14
C ALA A 288 -2.83 -15.32 9.82
N PRO A 289 -2.62 -14.27 9.01
CA PRO A 289 -3.72 -13.53 8.41
C PRO A 289 -4.42 -14.39 7.35
N TYR A 290 -5.70 -14.10 7.11
CA TYR A 290 -6.50 -14.77 6.09
C TYR A 290 -5.83 -14.70 4.71
N GLY A 291 -5.84 -15.83 3.98
CA GLY A 291 -5.36 -15.89 2.60
C GLY A 291 -3.83 -15.79 2.42
N ILE A 292 -3.04 -15.86 3.49
CA ILE A 292 -1.58 -15.62 3.45
C ILE A 292 -0.86 -16.40 2.34
N SER A 293 -1.15 -17.69 2.16
CA SER A 293 -0.51 -18.53 1.14
C SER A 293 -0.77 -18.04 -0.27
N ILE A 294 -1.99 -17.57 -0.54
CA ILE A 294 -2.40 -17.09 -1.86
C ILE A 294 -1.85 -15.68 -2.10
N TYR A 295 -1.84 -14.82 -1.09
CA TYR A 295 -1.23 -13.49 -1.20
C TYR A 295 0.28 -13.58 -1.43
N GLN A 296 0.99 -14.50 -0.76
CA GLN A 296 2.41 -14.75 -0.99
C GLN A 296 2.67 -15.33 -2.39
N SER A 297 1.79 -16.20 -2.89
CA SER A 297 1.89 -16.75 -4.25
C SER A 297 1.66 -15.67 -5.30
N LEU A 298 0.63 -14.85 -5.14
CA LEU A 298 0.32 -13.73 -6.02
C LEU A 298 1.46 -12.73 -6.07
N TYR A 299 2.05 -12.39 -4.92
CA TYR A 299 3.13 -11.42 -4.88
C TYR A 299 4.41 -11.94 -5.56
N GLN A 300 4.76 -13.22 -5.35
CA GLN A 300 5.87 -13.85 -6.05
C GLN A 300 5.60 -14.02 -7.54
N LEU A 301 4.37 -14.30 -7.96
CA LEU A 301 3.99 -14.29 -9.37
C LEU A 301 4.31 -12.92 -9.99
N LEU A 302 3.81 -11.83 -9.40
CA LEU A 302 3.99 -10.48 -9.93
C LEU A 302 5.47 -10.04 -9.93
N ILE A 303 6.24 -10.35 -8.88
CA ILE A 303 7.62 -9.86 -8.75
C ILE A 303 8.65 -10.79 -9.40
N ASN A 304 8.53 -12.11 -9.19
CA ASN A 304 9.55 -13.07 -9.61
C ASN A 304 9.33 -13.57 -11.03
N LYS A 305 8.08 -13.83 -11.46
CA LYS A 305 7.81 -14.24 -12.85
C LYS A 305 7.85 -13.03 -13.80
N TYR A 306 7.17 -11.95 -13.45
CA TYR A 306 7.01 -10.80 -14.34
C TYR A 306 8.02 -9.66 -14.12
N GLY A 307 8.93 -9.80 -13.16
CA GLY A 307 9.91 -8.74 -12.87
C GLY A 307 9.28 -7.47 -12.30
N GLY A 308 8.07 -7.55 -11.73
CA GLY A 308 7.33 -6.41 -11.22
C GLY A 308 8.13 -5.59 -10.20
N ARG A 309 7.87 -4.28 -10.18
CA ARG A 309 8.51 -3.28 -9.35
C ARG A 309 7.75 -3.12 -8.02
N PRO A 310 8.33 -3.58 -6.89
CA PRO A 310 7.69 -3.44 -5.58
C PRO A 310 7.62 -1.99 -5.14
N HIS A 311 6.51 -1.58 -4.54
CA HIS A 311 6.33 -0.23 -4.01
C HIS A 311 7.17 0.02 -2.74
N TRP A 312 7.94 1.10 -2.71
CA TRP A 312 8.91 1.42 -1.64
C TRP A 312 8.33 1.44 -0.22
N GLY A 313 7.13 1.99 -0.05
CA GLY A 313 6.45 2.13 1.25
C GLY A 313 5.44 1.03 1.58
N LYS A 314 5.24 0.05 0.69
CA LYS A 314 4.18 -0.98 0.77
C LYS A 314 4.72 -2.39 0.46
N THR A 315 6.00 -2.62 0.73
CA THR A 315 6.66 -3.89 0.45
C THR A 315 7.61 -4.27 1.58
N GLY A 316 7.57 -5.54 2.00
CA GLY A 316 8.51 -6.09 2.98
C GLY A 316 9.92 -6.33 2.45
N LEU A 317 10.87 -6.53 3.36
CA LEU A 317 12.30 -6.67 3.09
C LEU A 317 12.63 -7.75 2.05
N ALA A 318 11.87 -8.85 2.02
CA ALA A 318 12.11 -9.98 1.12
C ALA A 318 12.20 -9.58 -0.37
N TYR A 319 11.49 -8.51 -0.74
CA TYR A 319 11.42 -8.01 -2.12
C TYR A 319 12.09 -6.64 -2.30
N LEU A 320 12.69 -6.08 -1.25
CA LEU A 320 13.43 -4.81 -1.32
C LEU A 320 14.89 -5.03 -0.94
N ASN A 321 15.50 -6.10 -1.44
CA ASN A 321 16.94 -6.34 -1.33
C ASN A 321 17.71 -5.69 -2.49
N HIS A 322 19.04 -5.55 -2.34
CA HIS A 322 19.88 -4.85 -3.32
C HIS A 322 19.80 -5.46 -4.73
N ASP A 323 19.82 -6.78 -4.86
CA ASP A 323 19.76 -7.47 -6.16
C ASP A 323 18.41 -7.23 -6.85
N THR A 324 17.32 -7.30 -6.10
CA THR A 324 15.98 -7.02 -6.60
C THR A 324 15.84 -5.57 -7.07
N ILE A 325 16.45 -4.63 -6.35
CA ILE A 325 16.38 -3.20 -6.68
C ILE A 325 17.26 -2.87 -7.88
N SER A 326 18.52 -3.31 -7.88
CA SER A 326 19.49 -3.03 -8.94
C SER A 326 19.04 -3.58 -10.30
N SER A 327 18.37 -4.74 -10.32
CA SER A 327 17.84 -5.35 -11.54
C SER A 327 16.59 -4.67 -12.12
N ARG A 328 15.90 -3.80 -11.37
CA ARG A 328 14.58 -3.26 -11.75
C ARG A 328 14.52 -1.74 -11.88
N TYR A 329 15.49 -1.04 -11.33
CA TYR A 329 15.54 0.43 -11.25
C TYR A 329 16.87 0.97 -11.76
N TYR A 330 16.91 2.26 -12.12
CA TYR A 330 18.14 2.95 -12.52
C TYR A 330 19.00 3.30 -11.29
N LEU A 331 19.36 2.28 -10.51
CA LEU A 331 19.95 2.41 -9.19
C LEU A 331 21.29 3.16 -9.22
N GLU A 332 22.17 2.85 -10.18
CA GLU A 332 23.48 3.50 -10.29
C GLU A 332 23.38 5.02 -10.49
N VAL A 333 22.39 5.47 -11.26
CA VAL A 333 22.13 6.91 -11.47
C VAL A 333 21.71 7.55 -10.15
N PHE A 334 20.85 6.87 -9.39
CA PHE A 334 20.41 7.35 -8.09
C PHE A 334 21.54 7.36 -7.06
N GLN A 335 22.38 6.32 -7.02
CA GLN A 335 23.55 6.25 -6.12
C GLN A 335 24.54 7.38 -6.38
N LYS A 336 24.79 7.74 -7.66
CA LYS A 336 25.61 8.92 -8.00
C LYS A 336 24.99 10.21 -7.46
N ALA A 337 23.67 10.35 -7.53
CA ALA A 337 22.97 11.49 -6.94
C ALA A 337 23.08 11.49 -5.40
N MET A 338 22.91 10.33 -4.75
CA MET A 338 23.11 10.21 -3.30
C MET A 338 24.51 10.68 -2.90
N GLN A 339 25.56 10.21 -3.58
CA GLN A 339 26.94 10.61 -3.30
C GLN A 339 27.18 12.11 -3.54
N LYS A 340 26.58 12.68 -4.58
CA LYS A 340 26.73 14.11 -4.92
C LYS A 340 26.06 15.02 -3.89
N TYR A 341 24.85 14.69 -3.45
CA TYR A 341 24.03 15.57 -2.61
C TYR A 341 24.13 15.28 -1.11
N ASP A 342 24.55 14.08 -0.72
CA ASP A 342 24.77 13.69 0.67
C ASP A 342 26.07 12.87 0.80
N PRO A 343 27.25 13.48 0.54
CA PRO A 343 28.53 12.77 0.56
C PRO A 343 28.89 12.21 1.94
N ASN A 344 28.30 12.76 3.02
CA ASN A 344 28.51 12.32 4.39
C ASN A 344 27.49 11.27 4.86
N GLY A 345 26.50 10.94 4.03
CA GLY A 345 25.47 9.94 4.32
C GLY A 345 24.55 10.31 5.49
N ILE A 346 24.33 11.61 5.71
CA ILE A 346 23.54 12.14 6.82
C ILE A 346 22.08 11.69 6.74
N PHE A 347 21.53 11.46 5.55
CA PHE A 347 20.16 10.97 5.39
C PHE A 347 20.06 9.45 5.26
N LEU A 348 21.16 8.72 5.44
CA LEU A 348 21.18 7.26 5.33
C LEU A 348 20.46 6.59 6.49
N ASN A 349 19.61 5.63 6.14
CA ASN A 349 19.03 4.66 7.06
C ASN A 349 19.18 3.24 6.51
N LYS A 350 18.57 2.25 7.16
CA LYS A 350 18.61 0.85 6.69
C LYS A 350 18.16 0.71 5.23
N PHE A 351 17.09 1.40 4.83
CA PHE A 351 16.66 1.43 3.43
C PHE A 351 17.69 2.06 2.49
N GLY A 352 18.23 3.24 2.82
CA GLY A 352 19.28 3.89 2.03
C GLY A 352 20.54 3.03 1.90
N LYS A 353 20.92 2.32 2.97
CA LYS A 353 22.02 1.36 2.98
C LYS A 353 21.78 0.16 2.05
N ARG A 354 20.55 -0.34 1.97
CA ARG A 354 20.16 -1.35 0.95
C ARG A 354 20.31 -0.82 -0.47
N LEU A 355 19.96 0.44 -0.72
CA LEU A 355 20.19 1.07 -2.04
C LEU A 355 21.67 1.12 -2.38
N LEU A 356 22.55 1.36 -1.40
CA LEU A 356 24.00 1.36 -1.60
C LEU A 356 24.64 -0.04 -1.62
N GLY A 357 23.91 -1.09 -1.24
CA GLY A 357 24.47 -2.43 -1.11
C GLY A 357 25.48 -2.54 0.04
N SER A 358 25.34 -1.72 1.07
CA SER A 358 26.31 -1.58 2.17
C SER A 358 25.66 -1.82 3.54
N GLY A 359 26.43 -2.30 4.51
CA GLY A 359 26.03 -2.42 5.92
C GLY A 359 25.12 -3.62 6.19
N ASP A 360 25.57 -4.52 7.05
CA ASP A 360 24.84 -5.75 7.41
C ASP A 360 23.48 -5.42 8.06
N GLU A 361 23.44 -4.32 8.82
CA GLU A 361 22.24 -3.83 9.51
C GLU A 361 21.12 -3.40 8.58
N ALA A 362 21.41 -3.23 7.28
CA ALA A 362 20.44 -2.85 6.26
C ALA A 362 19.32 -3.90 6.10
N TYR A 363 19.58 -5.14 6.55
CA TYR A 363 18.66 -6.28 6.48
C TYR A 363 18.19 -6.77 7.86
N ASP A 364 18.55 -6.07 8.94
CA ASP A 364 18.15 -6.42 10.30
C ASP A 364 16.63 -6.39 10.45
N ILE A 365 16.07 -7.53 10.83
CA ILE A 365 14.66 -7.70 11.16
C ILE A 365 14.41 -7.29 12.62
N PRO A 366 13.30 -6.59 12.94
CA PRO A 366 12.98 -6.24 14.34
C PRO A 366 12.91 -7.48 15.25
N SER A 367 13.46 -7.39 16.46
CA SER A 367 13.58 -8.53 17.39
C SER A 367 12.24 -9.16 17.81
N LYS A 368 11.15 -8.39 17.77
CA LYS A 368 9.79 -8.89 18.03
C LYS A 368 9.23 -9.77 16.90
N VAL A 369 9.81 -9.71 15.70
CA VAL A 369 9.39 -10.53 14.57
C VAL A 369 9.95 -11.94 14.76
N THR A 370 9.11 -12.83 15.29
CA THR A 370 9.43 -14.25 15.47
C THR A 370 9.26 -15.05 14.17
N ARG A 371 8.30 -14.67 13.33
CA ARG A 371 7.96 -15.33 12.05
C ARG A 371 8.10 -14.37 10.87
N CYS A 372 9.26 -14.36 10.23
CA CYS A 372 9.60 -13.35 9.23
C CYS A 372 8.71 -13.36 7.97
N ALA A 373 8.07 -14.48 7.64
CA ALA A 373 7.26 -14.60 6.43
C ALA A 373 5.87 -13.94 6.54
N ILE A 374 5.38 -13.67 7.76
CA ILE A 374 4.08 -13.01 7.96
C ILE A 374 4.10 -11.57 7.43
N GLY A 375 5.18 -10.84 7.74
CA GLY A 375 5.38 -9.45 7.32
C GLY A 375 6.21 -9.28 6.05
N ASN A 376 6.42 -10.34 5.27
CA ASN A 376 7.32 -10.35 4.11
C ASN A 376 8.75 -9.85 4.41
N TYR A 377 9.26 -10.09 5.62
CA TYR A 377 10.67 -9.87 5.92
C TYR A 377 11.56 -10.93 5.25
N CYS A 378 11.01 -12.13 5.04
CA CYS A 378 11.66 -13.22 4.31
C CYS A 378 10.63 -13.94 3.43
N ILE A 379 11.10 -14.62 2.37
CA ILE A 379 10.39 -15.75 1.78
C ILE A 379 10.73 -16.97 2.66
N CYS A 380 9.73 -17.76 3.05
CA CYS A 380 9.97 -18.86 3.99
C CYS A 380 11.01 -19.85 3.43
N LYS A 381 11.89 -20.34 4.31
CA LYS A 381 12.85 -21.40 4.01
C LYS A 381 12.67 -22.61 4.93
N LYS A 382 12.17 -22.38 6.14
CA LYS A 382 11.91 -23.39 7.17
C LYS A 382 10.59 -23.10 7.85
N ASP A 383 9.99 -24.12 8.47
CA ASP A 383 8.69 -24.00 9.16
C ASP A 383 8.69 -22.90 10.23
N SER A 384 9.84 -22.66 10.88
CA SER A 384 9.92 -21.63 11.89
C SER A 384 9.74 -20.20 11.36
N ASP A 385 9.86 -19.98 10.04
CA ASP A 385 9.65 -18.66 9.42
C ASP A 385 8.15 -18.34 9.26
N CYS A 386 7.30 -19.36 9.35
CA CYS A 386 5.85 -19.30 9.11
C CYS A 386 5.03 -19.18 10.40
N PRO A 387 3.75 -18.77 10.32
CA PRO A 387 2.83 -18.76 11.46
C PRO A 387 2.81 -20.07 12.25
N LYS A 388 2.41 -20.02 13.53
CA LYS A 388 2.51 -21.14 14.50
C LYS A 388 1.93 -22.48 14.03
N ASN A 389 0.93 -22.46 13.14
CA ASN A 389 0.25 -23.66 12.62
C ASN A 389 0.46 -23.87 11.11
N TYR A 390 1.43 -23.19 10.52
CA TYR A 390 1.73 -23.23 9.10
C TYR A 390 3.12 -23.81 8.89
N LYS A 391 3.36 -24.42 7.74
CA LYS A 391 4.66 -24.93 7.33
C LYS A 391 5.17 -24.18 6.12
N CYS A 392 6.49 -24.17 5.94
CA CYS A 392 7.04 -23.65 4.71
C CYS A 392 6.97 -24.74 3.63
N GLY A 393 6.27 -24.46 2.53
CA GLY A 393 6.23 -25.36 1.40
C GLY A 393 6.03 -24.63 0.09
N SER A 394 5.30 -25.23 -0.84
CA SER A 394 5.10 -24.65 -2.15
C SER A 394 3.65 -24.70 -2.60
N LEU A 395 3.18 -23.57 -3.12
CA LEU A 395 1.89 -23.41 -3.76
C LEU A 395 2.10 -22.69 -5.09
N ALA A 396 1.51 -23.23 -6.16
CA ALA A 396 1.69 -22.73 -7.53
C ALA A 396 3.15 -22.52 -7.97
N GLY A 397 4.09 -23.31 -7.43
CA GLY A 397 5.53 -23.21 -7.74
C GLY A 397 6.28 -22.16 -6.91
N TYR A 398 5.62 -21.45 -6.00
CA TYR A 398 6.22 -20.43 -5.15
C TYR A 398 6.36 -20.92 -3.71
N LYS A 399 7.33 -20.39 -2.97
CA LYS A 399 7.53 -20.73 -1.55
C LYS A 399 6.57 -19.95 -0.68
N VAL A 400 5.74 -20.64 0.10
CA VAL A 400 4.70 -20.01 0.91
C VAL A 400 4.55 -20.69 2.25
N CYS A 401 3.97 -19.97 3.20
CA CYS A 401 3.42 -20.55 4.41
C CYS A 401 2.04 -21.12 4.10
N TYR A 402 1.84 -22.42 4.32
CA TYR A 402 0.56 -23.10 4.07
C TYR A 402 0.19 -24.10 5.17
#